data_AF-A0A010R133-F1
#
_entry.id   AF-A0A010R133-F1
#
_cell.length_a   1.000
_cell.length_b   1.000
_cell.length_c   1.000
_cell.angle_alpha   90.00
_cell.angle_beta   90.00
_cell.angle_gamma   90.00
#
_symmetry.space_group_name_H-M   'P 1'
#
loop_
_entity.id
_entity.type
_entity.pdbx_description
1 polymer ?
#
loop_
_entity_poly.entity_id
_entity_poly.type
_entity_poly.pdbx_seq_one_letter_code
_entity_poly.pdbx_strand_id
1 'polypeptide(L)'
;MSGENKFWVDEKSEHGQLSDCCLRVMMDEPGKELSLKDDTCRLKDHTVLRKGIPTEVVEKYIPKRLEYACLNWVHHSAQTESPRKRISRVHDFLSRHFVHWIEAMSWMGHDERAIADILVVKELFFPPNTGSSAAADFVLDAQWFPAEYQGVIDIAPCQIYSSAILFSTENLIIKTTFLREVPQWVTRRPEVAQAWDSISRTFHRCESPVAAISYSQDGKKLAIATKNGVNVWMTAKKTSVAMRHDANAEITQVAFLPNGTLAIGITSGTVLPWDFEQGRERVVYMSSSDVFFLSISTDGRMLCELDDGSVCLLSGEPSIACQWQSQVRRTHRIS
;
A
#
# COMPACT_ATOMS: atom_id res chain seq x y z
N MET A 1 34.24 28.50 -19.73
CA MET A 1 34.71 27.71 -20.89
C MET A 1 33.82 26.48 -20.99
N SER A 2 32.78 26.59 -21.80
CA SER A 2 31.79 25.55 -22.08
C SER A 2 32.41 24.49 -22.98
N GLY A 3 32.95 23.43 -22.37
CA GLY A 3 33.30 22.21 -23.09
C GLY A 3 32.06 21.34 -23.20
N GLU A 4 31.24 21.55 -24.23
CA GLU A 4 30.27 20.53 -24.63
C GLU A 4 31.04 19.35 -25.21
N ASN A 5 31.32 18.38 -24.33
CA ASN A 5 31.85 17.09 -24.73
C ASN A 5 30.80 16.43 -25.65
N LYS A 6 31.23 15.93 -26.82
CA LYS A 6 30.36 15.27 -27.82
C LYS A 6 29.58 14.06 -27.25
N PHE A 7 30.01 13.54 -26.10
CA PHE A 7 29.38 12.43 -25.39
C PHE A 7 28.66 12.86 -24.10
N TRP A 8 28.48 14.16 -23.87
CA TRP A 8 27.73 14.66 -22.72
C TRP A 8 26.24 14.37 -22.91
N VAL A 9 25.64 13.75 -21.90
CA VAL A 9 24.23 13.39 -21.88
C VAL A 9 23.61 14.04 -20.65
N ASP A 10 22.57 14.85 -20.86
CA ASP A 10 21.74 15.35 -19.76
C ASP A 10 20.80 14.23 -19.30
N GLU A 11 21.20 13.53 -18.25
CA GLU A 11 20.46 12.41 -17.68
C GLU A 11 18.99 12.73 -17.39
N LYS A 12 18.69 13.94 -16.86
CA LYS A 12 17.32 14.32 -16.50
C LYS A 12 16.46 14.63 -17.72
N SER A 13 17.07 15.21 -18.76
CA SER A 13 16.42 15.42 -20.05
C SER A 13 16.15 14.09 -20.75
N GLU A 14 17.13 13.18 -20.76
CA GLU A 14 16.99 11.85 -21.37
C GLU A 14 15.93 10.99 -20.68
N HIS A 15 15.83 11.03 -19.35
CA HIS A 15 14.72 10.38 -18.65
C HIS A 15 13.35 10.91 -19.12
N GLY A 16 13.25 12.20 -19.43
CA GLY A 16 12.06 12.74 -20.07
C GLY A 16 11.79 12.08 -21.43
N GLN A 17 12.78 12.07 -22.32
CA GLN A 17 12.62 11.47 -23.65
C GLN A 17 12.28 9.98 -23.60
N LEU A 18 12.93 9.23 -22.71
CA LEU A 18 12.67 7.81 -22.49
C LEU A 18 11.27 7.57 -21.94
N SER A 19 10.79 8.39 -21.01
CA SER A 19 9.40 8.35 -20.52
C SER A 19 8.41 8.52 -21.68
N ASP A 20 8.60 9.53 -22.54
CA ASP A 20 7.74 9.74 -23.72
C ASP A 20 7.79 8.54 -24.69
N CYS A 21 8.99 7.99 -24.90
CA CYS A 21 9.16 6.82 -25.76
C CYS A 21 8.47 5.59 -25.19
N CYS A 22 8.54 5.36 -23.88
CA CYS A 22 7.85 4.23 -23.23
C CYS A 22 6.34 4.36 -23.39
N LEU A 23 5.78 5.53 -23.08
CA LEU A 23 4.35 5.78 -23.27
C LEU A 23 3.95 5.54 -24.73
N ARG A 24 4.67 6.12 -25.69
CA ARG A 24 4.40 5.92 -27.13
C ARG A 24 4.55 4.46 -27.58
N VAL A 25 5.44 3.67 -26.99
CA VAL A 25 5.58 2.23 -27.28
C VAL A 25 4.39 1.45 -26.77
N MET A 26 3.78 1.86 -25.66
CA MET A 26 2.61 1.18 -25.11
C MET A 26 1.29 1.61 -25.76
N MET A 27 1.17 2.87 -26.18
CA MET A 27 -0.04 3.40 -26.83
C MET A 27 -0.43 2.61 -28.07
N ASP A 28 -1.72 2.36 -28.23
CA ASP A 28 -2.25 1.76 -29.45
C ASP A 28 -2.33 2.81 -30.58
N GLU A 29 -1.89 2.41 -31.77
CA GLU A 29 -1.94 3.25 -32.97
C GLU A 29 -2.32 2.38 -34.18
N PRO A 30 -3.03 2.92 -35.17
CA PRO A 30 -3.34 2.18 -36.40
C PRO A 30 -2.07 1.62 -37.07
N GLY A 31 -2.08 0.32 -37.37
CA GLY A 31 -0.94 -0.37 -37.98
C GLY A 31 0.14 -0.85 -37.00
N LYS A 32 0.00 -0.56 -35.70
CA LYS A 32 0.91 -1.05 -34.68
C LYS A 32 0.40 -2.37 -34.11
N GLU A 33 1.11 -3.45 -34.41
CA GLU A 33 0.70 -4.80 -34.01
C GLU A 33 0.97 -5.10 -32.53
N LEU A 34 2.10 -4.61 -31.99
CA LEU A 34 2.58 -4.92 -30.63
C LEU A 34 2.51 -3.64 -29.77
N SER A 35 1.36 -3.46 -29.13
CA SER A 35 1.01 -2.36 -28.22
C SER A 35 0.04 -2.90 -27.16
N LEU A 36 -0.25 -2.13 -26.12
CA LEU A 36 -1.20 -2.55 -25.10
C LEU A 36 -2.64 -2.53 -25.65
N LYS A 37 -3.33 -3.66 -25.53
CA LYS A 37 -4.72 -3.88 -25.94
C LYS A 37 -5.37 -4.91 -25.02
N ASP A 38 -6.68 -5.05 -25.08
CA ASP A 38 -7.38 -6.15 -24.42
C ASP A 38 -6.86 -7.49 -24.94
N ASP A 39 -6.68 -8.45 -24.02
CA ASP A 39 -6.07 -9.74 -24.36
C ASP A 39 -4.71 -9.52 -25.04
N THR A 40 -3.78 -8.90 -24.31
CA THR A 40 -2.46 -8.50 -24.80
C THR A 40 -1.71 -9.69 -25.42
N CYS A 41 -1.89 -10.90 -24.87
CA CYS A 41 -1.31 -12.14 -25.38
C CYS A 41 -2.12 -12.83 -26.51
N ARG A 42 -3.23 -12.23 -26.96
CA ARG A 42 -4.11 -12.70 -28.04
C ARG A 42 -4.57 -14.16 -27.89
N LEU A 43 -4.88 -14.57 -26.67
CA LEU A 43 -5.28 -15.93 -26.32
C LEU A 43 -6.73 -16.21 -26.70
N LYS A 44 -7.56 -15.18 -26.88
CA LYS A 44 -8.99 -15.22 -27.21
C LYS A 44 -9.86 -15.98 -26.19
N ASP A 45 -9.31 -16.26 -25.03
CA ASP A 45 -9.99 -16.91 -23.92
C ASP A 45 -9.56 -16.23 -22.61
N HIS A 46 -10.53 -15.63 -21.92
CA HIS A 46 -10.30 -14.84 -20.72
C HIS A 46 -10.13 -15.71 -19.46
N THR A 47 -10.36 -17.02 -19.58
CA THR A 47 -10.26 -17.97 -18.47
C THR A 47 -8.87 -18.60 -18.34
N VAL A 48 -7.99 -18.32 -19.29
CA VAL A 48 -6.64 -18.90 -19.32
C VAL A 48 -5.83 -18.48 -18.10
N LEU A 49 -5.31 -19.49 -17.41
CA LEU A 49 -4.45 -19.31 -16.24
C LEU A 49 -3.03 -18.97 -16.67
N ARG A 50 -2.41 -17.98 -16.03
CA ARG A 50 -1.03 -17.57 -16.30
C ARG A 50 -0.05 -18.74 -16.22
N LYS A 51 -0.20 -19.59 -15.19
CA LYS A 51 0.66 -20.78 -14.99
C LYS A 51 0.58 -21.80 -16.13
N GLY A 52 -0.47 -21.78 -16.94
CA GLY A 52 -0.66 -22.69 -18.07
C GLY A 52 -0.06 -22.19 -19.39
N ILE A 53 0.47 -20.95 -19.43
CA ILE A 53 1.00 -20.34 -20.64
C ILE A 53 2.53 -20.39 -20.65
N PRO A 54 3.15 -20.93 -21.72
CA PRO A 54 4.60 -20.90 -21.90
C PRO A 54 5.13 -19.46 -22.02
N THR A 55 6.32 -19.21 -21.47
CA THR A 55 6.96 -17.88 -21.51
C THR A 55 7.16 -17.38 -22.95
N GLU A 56 7.42 -18.28 -23.90
CA GLU A 56 7.62 -17.95 -25.31
C GLU A 56 6.38 -17.33 -25.95
N VAL A 57 5.18 -17.71 -25.49
CA VAL A 57 3.92 -17.11 -25.95
C VAL A 57 3.81 -15.67 -25.44
N VAL A 58 4.15 -15.45 -24.17
CA VAL A 58 4.16 -14.09 -23.60
C VAL A 58 5.18 -13.21 -24.31
N GLU A 59 6.41 -13.69 -24.51
CA GLU A 59 7.48 -12.93 -25.18
C GLU A 59 7.18 -12.62 -26.66
N LYS A 60 6.38 -13.45 -27.33
CA LYS A 60 5.92 -13.21 -28.71
C LYS A 60 5.04 -11.97 -28.81
N TYR A 61 4.15 -11.75 -27.83
CA TYR A 61 3.19 -10.64 -27.84
C TYR A 61 3.64 -9.45 -27.00
N ILE A 62 4.52 -9.69 -26.03
CA ILE A 62 5.19 -8.69 -25.21
C ILE A 62 6.70 -8.75 -25.50
N PRO A 63 7.16 -8.22 -26.66
CA PRO A 63 8.58 -8.23 -26.99
C PRO A 63 9.37 -7.33 -26.03
N LYS A 64 10.69 -7.50 -25.97
CA LYS A 64 11.60 -6.77 -25.06
C LYS A 64 11.41 -5.25 -25.06
N ARG A 65 11.05 -4.66 -26.20
CA ARG A 65 10.75 -3.23 -26.31
C ARG A 65 9.48 -2.82 -25.53
N LEU A 66 8.42 -3.62 -25.62
CA LEU A 66 7.17 -3.39 -24.91
C LEU A 66 7.35 -3.71 -23.42
N GLU A 67 8.00 -4.82 -23.09
CA GLU A 67 8.39 -5.19 -21.72
C GLU A 67 9.16 -4.05 -21.04
N TYR A 68 10.20 -3.52 -21.70
CA TYR A 68 10.97 -2.39 -21.17
C TYR A 68 10.09 -1.17 -20.89
N ALA A 69 9.20 -0.83 -21.84
CA ALA A 69 8.31 0.31 -21.70
C ALA A 69 7.33 0.13 -20.52
N CYS A 70 6.73 -1.06 -20.38
CA CYS A 70 5.84 -1.40 -19.28
C CYS A 70 6.53 -1.31 -17.91
N LEU A 71 7.80 -1.71 -17.83
CA LEU A 71 8.55 -1.75 -16.57
C LEU A 71 9.14 -0.39 -16.16
N ASN A 72 9.50 0.48 -17.11
CA ASN A 72 10.37 1.63 -16.81
C ASN A 72 9.73 3.00 -17.02
N TRP A 73 8.51 3.08 -17.58
CA TRP A 73 7.88 4.38 -17.84
C TRP A 73 7.70 5.23 -16.57
N VAL A 74 7.32 4.62 -15.44
CA VAL A 74 7.17 5.33 -14.15
C VAL A 74 8.51 5.81 -13.62
N HIS A 75 9.53 4.95 -13.64
CA HIS A 75 10.87 5.31 -13.20
C HIS A 75 11.40 6.53 -13.99
N HIS A 76 11.29 6.50 -15.31
CA HIS A 76 11.70 7.63 -16.16
C HIS A 76 10.85 8.88 -15.94
N SER A 77 9.54 8.74 -15.75
CA SER A 77 8.67 9.88 -15.41
C SER A 77 9.03 10.53 -14.07
N ALA A 78 9.50 9.75 -13.10
CA ALA A 78 9.88 10.26 -11.78
C ALA A 78 11.25 10.96 -11.77
N GLN A 79 12.21 10.49 -12.58
CA GLN A 79 13.60 10.98 -12.58
C GLN A 79 13.85 12.18 -13.53
N THR A 80 12.86 12.57 -14.33
CA THR A 80 13.00 13.72 -15.24
C THR A 80 13.10 15.06 -14.49
N GLU A 81 13.65 16.09 -15.13
CA GLU A 81 13.82 17.43 -14.53
C GLU A 81 12.48 18.08 -14.12
N SER A 82 11.40 17.78 -14.86
CA SER A 82 10.08 18.36 -14.63
C SER A 82 8.96 17.31 -14.69
N PRO A 83 8.83 16.43 -13.68
CA PRO A 83 7.82 15.37 -13.67
C PRO A 83 6.39 15.91 -13.83
N ARG A 84 6.11 17.09 -13.25
CA ARG A 84 4.78 17.74 -13.31
C ARG A 84 4.34 18.10 -14.73
N LYS A 85 5.26 18.43 -15.64
CA LYS A 85 4.91 18.74 -17.04
C LYS A 85 4.37 17.52 -17.79
N ARG A 86 4.57 16.31 -17.24
CA ARG A 86 4.15 15.04 -17.83
C ARG A 86 2.81 14.54 -17.32
N ILE A 87 2.23 15.15 -16.27
CA ILE A 87 0.97 14.71 -15.65
C ILE A 87 -0.13 14.50 -16.71
N SER A 88 -0.28 15.45 -17.64
CA SER A 88 -1.28 15.35 -18.72
C SER A 88 -1.05 14.13 -19.62
N ARG A 89 0.19 13.86 -20.04
CA ARG A 89 0.53 12.70 -20.88
C ARG A 89 0.38 11.37 -20.14
N VAL A 90 0.80 11.32 -18.87
CA VAL A 90 0.63 10.14 -18.02
C VAL A 90 -0.85 9.86 -17.80
N HIS A 91 -1.64 10.89 -17.52
CA HIS A 91 -3.08 10.75 -17.37
C HIS A 91 -3.77 10.30 -18.66
N ASP A 92 -3.39 10.84 -19.83
CA ASP A 92 -3.92 10.40 -21.12
C ASP A 92 -3.60 8.91 -21.37
N PHE A 93 -2.36 8.49 -21.11
CA PHE A 93 -1.98 7.09 -21.18
C PHE A 93 -2.81 6.22 -20.23
N LEU A 94 -2.88 6.59 -18.94
CA LEU A 94 -3.62 5.83 -17.93
C LEU A 94 -5.11 5.75 -18.26
N SER A 95 -5.71 6.83 -18.76
CA SER A 95 -7.13 6.85 -19.14
C SER A 95 -7.46 5.93 -20.31
N ARG A 96 -6.47 5.55 -21.12
CA ARG A 96 -6.66 4.67 -22.29
C ARG A 96 -6.16 3.25 -22.06
N HIS A 97 -5.11 3.09 -21.26
CA HIS A 97 -4.35 1.84 -21.19
C HIS A 97 -4.04 1.34 -19.78
N PHE A 98 -4.63 1.90 -18.73
CA PHE A 98 -4.37 1.43 -17.36
C PHE A 98 -4.63 -0.06 -17.18
N VAL A 99 -5.83 -0.55 -17.54
CA VAL A 99 -6.16 -1.98 -17.36
C VAL A 99 -5.35 -2.90 -18.28
N HIS A 100 -5.03 -2.45 -19.51
CA HIS A 100 -4.16 -3.20 -20.43
C HIS A 100 -2.72 -3.29 -19.90
N TRP A 101 -2.22 -2.22 -19.26
CA TRP A 101 -0.91 -2.23 -18.61
C TRP A 101 -0.89 -3.16 -17.40
N ILE A 102 -1.94 -3.15 -16.56
CA ILE A 102 -2.05 -4.11 -15.45
C ILE A 102 -2.11 -5.56 -15.96
N GLU A 103 -2.84 -5.84 -17.04
CA GLU A 103 -2.88 -7.16 -17.67
C GLU A 103 -1.47 -7.60 -18.12
N ALA A 104 -0.78 -6.75 -18.87
CA ALA A 104 0.58 -7.02 -19.37
C ALA A 104 1.58 -7.25 -18.21
N MET A 105 1.52 -6.42 -17.17
CA MET A 105 2.36 -6.58 -15.97
C MET A 105 2.10 -7.91 -15.27
N SER A 106 0.83 -8.36 -15.20
CA SER A 106 0.49 -9.66 -14.64
C SER A 106 1.03 -10.83 -15.47
N TRP A 107 0.91 -10.77 -16.81
CA TRP A 107 1.50 -11.77 -17.72
C TRP A 107 3.01 -11.94 -17.52
N MET A 108 3.72 -10.85 -17.23
CA MET A 108 5.16 -10.85 -16.97
C MET A 108 5.53 -11.23 -15.52
N GLY A 109 4.56 -11.44 -14.62
CA GLY A 109 4.84 -11.73 -13.20
C GLY A 109 5.29 -10.50 -12.39
N HIS A 110 4.80 -9.32 -12.75
CA HIS A 110 5.19 -8.03 -12.18
C HIS A 110 3.98 -7.24 -11.61
N ASP A 111 2.96 -7.93 -11.11
CA ASP A 111 1.77 -7.32 -10.49
C ASP A 111 2.11 -6.47 -9.26
N GLU A 112 2.96 -6.97 -8.35
CA GLU A 112 3.40 -6.20 -7.17
C GLU A 112 4.14 -4.92 -7.57
N ARG A 113 4.95 -5.00 -8.64
CA ARG A 113 5.66 -3.84 -9.19
C ARG A 113 4.69 -2.82 -9.76
N ALA A 114 3.65 -3.26 -10.48
CA ALA A 114 2.64 -2.37 -11.03
C ALA A 114 1.89 -1.60 -9.92
N ILE A 115 1.59 -2.24 -8.78
CA ILE A 115 0.99 -1.57 -7.61
C ILE A 115 1.93 -0.50 -7.06
N ALA A 116 3.22 -0.83 -6.87
CA ALA A 116 4.23 0.10 -6.37
C ALA A 116 4.43 1.30 -7.33
N ASP A 117 4.43 1.06 -8.63
CA ASP A 117 4.58 2.07 -9.68
C ASP A 117 3.42 3.08 -9.64
N ILE A 118 2.18 2.65 -9.41
CA ILE A 118 1.03 3.58 -9.26
C ILE A 118 1.14 4.42 -8.00
N LEU A 119 1.68 3.89 -6.90
CA LEU A 119 1.95 4.68 -5.71
C LEU A 119 2.99 5.77 -6.00
N VAL A 120 4.02 5.49 -6.79
CA VAL A 120 4.97 6.52 -7.24
C VAL A 120 4.26 7.57 -8.10
N VAL A 121 3.40 7.17 -9.04
CA VAL A 121 2.61 8.10 -9.86
C VAL A 121 1.73 9.00 -8.98
N LYS A 122 1.11 8.46 -7.93
CA LYS A 122 0.35 9.24 -6.95
C LYS A 122 1.21 10.31 -6.30
N GLU A 123 2.39 9.98 -5.80
CA GLU A 123 3.30 10.98 -5.20
C GLU A 123 3.71 12.07 -6.21
N LEU A 124 3.83 11.74 -7.50
CA LEU A 124 4.09 12.73 -8.56
C LEU A 124 2.91 13.69 -8.79
N PHE A 125 1.68 13.23 -8.57
CA PHE A 125 0.44 13.97 -8.82
C PHE A 125 -0.05 14.76 -7.59
N PHE A 126 0.34 14.37 -6.38
CA PHE A 126 -0.12 14.93 -5.11
C PHE A 126 1.00 15.56 -4.25
N PRO A 127 1.53 16.73 -4.61
CA PRO A 127 2.28 17.55 -3.66
C PRO A 127 1.33 18.16 -2.60
N PRO A 128 1.82 18.51 -1.40
CA PRO A 128 1.02 19.23 -0.42
C PRO A 128 0.50 20.54 -1.03
N ASN A 129 -0.83 20.77 -0.93
CA ASN A 129 -1.60 21.95 -1.38
C ASN A 129 -2.11 22.02 -2.84
N THR A 130 -2.17 20.91 -3.59
CA THR A 130 -2.88 20.89 -4.89
C THR A 130 -4.35 20.50 -4.72
N GLY A 131 -5.25 21.26 -5.35
CA GLY A 131 -6.68 20.92 -5.44
C GLY A 131 -6.93 19.64 -6.25
N SER A 132 -8.12 19.07 -6.10
CA SER A 132 -8.56 17.90 -6.88
C SER A 132 -8.58 18.23 -8.38
N SER A 133 -8.08 17.29 -9.19
CA SER A 133 -8.13 17.33 -10.65
C SER A 133 -8.49 15.94 -11.14
N ALA A 134 -9.12 15.82 -12.32
CA ALA A 134 -9.50 14.52 -12.90
C ALA A 134 -8.33 13.52 -12.93
N ALA A 135 -7.11 14.02 -13.20
CA ALA A 135 -5.90 13.22 -13.19
C ALA A 135 -5.51 12.71 -11.81
N ALA A 136 -5.67 13.55 -10.78
CA ALA A 136 -5.46 13.18 -9.39
C ALA A 136 -6.52 12.16 -8.93
N ASP A 137 -7.79 12.41 -9.22
CA ASP A 137 -8.90 11.53 -8.82
C ASP A 137 -8.76 10.15 -9.48
N PHE A 138 -8.41 10.10 -10.77
CA PHE A 138 -8.12 8.84 -11.47
C PHE A 138 -7.03 8.04 -10.76
N VAL A 139 -5.91 8.68 -10.41
CA VAL A 139 -4.76 7.99 -9.77
C VAL A 139 -5.11 7.56 -8.34
N LEU A 140 -5.94 8.33 -7.62
CA LEU A 140 -6.44 7.91 -6.31
C LEU A 140 -7.29 6.65 -6.38
N ASP A 141 -8.11 6.49 -7.42
CA ASP A 141 -8.87 5.25 -7.62
C ASP A 141 -7.97 4.12 -8.12
N ALA A 142 -7.05 4.43 -9.04
CA ALA A 142 -6.11 3.49 -9.63
C ALA A 142 -5.21 2.80 -8.60
N GLN A 143 -4.83 3.48 -7.50
CA GLN A 143 -3.91 2.91 -6.51
C GLN A 143 -4.44 1.65 -5.82
N TRP A 144 -5.76 1.46 -5.80
CA TRP A 144 -6.37 0.34 -5.08
C TRP A 144 -6.91 -0.75 -5.98
N PHE A 145 -7.32 -0.41 -7.21
CA PHE A 145 -7.89 -1.37 -8.15
C PHE A 145 -7.02 -2.64 -8.35
N PRO A 146 -5.72 -2.55 -8.68
CA PRO A 146 -4.89 -3.74 -8.87
C PRO A 146 -4.65 -4.50 -7.56
N ALA A 147 -4.59 -3.80 -6.41
CA ALA A 147 -4.42 -4.42 -5.10
C ALA A 147 -5.67 -5.15 -4.59
N GLU A 148 -6.86 -4.69 -4.99
CA GLU A 148 -8.15 -5.32 -4.64
C GLU A 148 -8.37 -6.61 -5.42
N TYR A 149 -8.07 -6.58 -6.72
CA TYR A 149 -8.30 -7.71 -7.62
C TYR A 149 -7.04 -8.53 -7.89
N GLN A 150 -5.97 -8.32 -7.11
CA GLN A 150 -4.67 -8.98 -7.30
C GLN A 150 -4.82 -10.51 -7.42
N GLY A 151 -5.59 -11.13 -6.53
CA GLY A 151 -5.76 -12.59 -6.54
C GLY A 151 -6.38 -13.14 -7.83
N VAL A 152 -7.24 -12.38 -8.50
CA VAL A 152 -7.83 -12.78 -9.80
C VAL A 152 -6.89 -12.45 -10.95
N ILE A 153 -6.36 -11.22 -10.96
CA ILE A 153 -5.50 -10.70 -12.03
C ILE A 153 -4.19 -11.48 -12.12
N ASP A 154 -3.59 -11.87 -10.99
CA ASP A 154 -2.33 -12.64 -10.95
C ASP A 154 -2.51 -14.08 -11.48
N ILE A 155 -3.68 -14.68 -11.23
CA ILE A 155 -3.99 -16.04 -11.65
C ILE A 155 -4.42 -16.09 -13.13
N ALA A 156 -5.29 -15.17 -13.55
CA ALA A 156 -5.86 -15.11 -14.89
C ALA A 156 -5.96 -13.63 -15.36
N PRO A 157 -4.92 -13.08 -16.00
CA PRO A 157 -4.83 -11.65 -16.30
C PRO A 157 -6.02 -11.07 -17.07
N CYS A 158 -6.53 -11.79 -18.08
CA CYS A 158 -7.67 -11.36 -18.89
C CYS A 158 -9.00 -11.29 -18.11
N GLN A 159 -9.08 -11.86 -16.90
CA GLN A 159 -10.27 -11.70 -16.04
C GLN A 159 -10.40 -10.27 -15.48
N ILE A 160 -9.41 -9.40 -15.68
CA ILE A 160 -9.55 -7.97 -15.38
C ILE A 160 -10.79 -7.36 -16.07
N TYR A 161 -11.13 -7.82 -17.27
CA TYR A 161 -12.25 -7.31 -18.07
C TYR A 161 -13.61 -7.87 -17.68
N SER A 162 -13.71 -9.19 -17.48
CA SER A 162 -14.97 -9.86 -17.17
C SER A 162 -15.24 -10.02 -15.69
N SER A 163 -14.27 -9.73 -14.83
CA SER A 163 -14.38 -9.80 -13.36
C SER A 163 -14.01 -8.48 -12.69
N ALA A 164 -12.73 -8.06 -12.71
CA ALA A 164 -12.27 -6.93 -11.89
C ALA A 164 -13.03 -5.63 -12.19
N ILE A 165 -13.17 -5.25 -13.47
CA ILE A 165 -13.96 -4.08 -13.88
C ILE A 165 -15.43 -4.26 -13.48
N LEU A 166 -16.01 -5.43 -13.77
CA LEU A 166 -17.44 -5.67 -13.60
C LEU A 166 -17.88 -5.66 -12.12
N PHE A 167 -17.09 -6.25 -11.24
CA PHE A 167 -17.35 -6.37 -9.80
C PHE A 167 -16.79 -5.20 -8.99
N SER A 168 -16.23 -4.19 -9.66
CA SER A 168 -15.85 -2.93 -9.00
C SER A 168 -17.06 -2.03 -8.76
N THR A 169 -16.94 -1.19 -7.74
CA THR A 169 -18.03 -0.30 -7.29
C THR A 169 -18.43 0.70 -8.37
N GLU A 170 -19.70 1.12 -8.40
CA GLU A 170 -20.25 1.90 -9.50
C GLU A 170 -19.54 3.24 -9.75
N ASN A 171 -19.11 3.91 -8.68
CA ASN A 171 -18.47 5.23 -8.74
C ASN A 171 -16.96 5.16 -8.99
N LEU A 172 -16.39 3.97 -9.20
CA LEU A 172 -14.96 3.85 -9.48
C LEU A 172 -14.63 4.45 -10.85
N ILE A 173 -13.73 5.44 -10.90
CA ILE A 173 -13.32 6.10 -12.15
C ILE A 173 -12.75 5.07 -13.12
N ILE A 174 -12.00 4.08 -12.63
CA ILE A 174 -11.48 2.98 -13.47
C ILE A 174 -12.62 2.19 -14.12
N LYS A 175 -13.69 1.86 -13.38
CA LYS A 175 -14.83 1.13 -13.92
C LYS A 175 -15.50 1.91 -15.05
N THR A 176 -15.81 3.17 -14.79
CA THR A 176 -16.51 4.03 -15.74
C THR A 176 -15.66 4.29 -16.99
N THR A 177 -14.35 4.42 -16.83
CA THR A 177 -13.39 4.61 -17.93
C THR A 177 -13.30 3.37 -18.83
N PHE A 178 -13.19 2.18 -18.24
CA PHE A 178 -12.91 0.92 -18.96
C PHE A 178 -14.13 0.02 -19.17
N LEU A 179 -15.34 0.54 -18.94
CA LEU A 179 -16.58 -0.25 -19.08
C LEU A 179 -16.77 -0.81 -20.50
N ARG A 180 -16.19 -0.15 -21.51
CA ARG A 180 -16.24 -0.58 -22.92
C ARG A 180 -15.35 -1.80 -23.21
N GLU A 181 -14.36 -2.06 -22.36
CA GLU A 181 -13.47 -3.23 -22.46
C GLU A 181 -14.15 -4.51 -21.92
N VAL A 182 -15.28 -4.37 -21.20
CA VAL A 182 -16.02 -5.53 -20.70
C VAL A 182 -16.57 -6.34 -21.89
N PRO A 183 -16.33 -7.67 -21.96
CA PRO A 183 -16.75 -8.47 -23.09
C PRO A 183 -18.27 -8.44 -23.31
N GLN A 184 -18.69 -8.35 -24.56
CA GLN A 184 -20.12 -8.23 -24.93
C GLN A 184 -20.97 -9.44 -24.53
N TRP A 185 -20.36 -10.61 -24.30
CA TRP A 185 -21.06 -11.81 -23.83
C TRP A 185 -21.56 -11.68 -22.37
N VAL A 186 -21.03 -10.73 -21.60
CA VAL A 186 -21.50 -10.41 -20.24
C VAL A 186 -22.80 -9.62 -20.33
N THR A 187 -23.93 -10.34 -20.31
CA THR A 187 -25.27 -9.76 -20.48
C THR A 187 -25.89 -9.25 -19.17
N ARG A 188 -25.52 -9.83 -18.03
CA ARG A 188 -26.00 -9.42 -16.70
C ARG A 188 -24.87 -8.82 -15.90
N ARG A 189 -25.09 -7.60 -15.40
CA ARG A 189 -24.16 -6.93 -14.48
C ARG A 189 -24.52 -7.30 -13.04
N PRO A 190 -23.52 -7.59 -12.19
CA PRO A 190 -23.76 -7.82 -10.78
C PRO A 190 -24.23 -6.53 -10.11
N GLU A 191 -25.04 -6.68 -9.06
CA GLU A 191 -25.31 -5.58 -8.15
C GLU A 191 -24.08 -5.37 -7.26
N VAL A 192 -23.54 -4.16 -7.25
CA VAL A 192 -22.30 -3.80 -6.56
C VAL A 192 -22.50 -2.51 -5.76
N ALA A 193 -21.66 -2.29 -4.74
CA ALA A 193 -21.71 -1.09 -3.93
C ALA A 193 -21.51 0.18 -4.78
N GLN A 194 -22.15 1.29 -4.38
CA GLN A 194 -22.12 2.54 -5.15
C GLN A 194 -20.73 3.17 -5.14
N ALA A 195 -20.16 3.44 -3.97
CA ALA A 195 -18.78 3.83 -3.84
C ALA A 195 -18.02 2.68 -3.19
N TRP A 196 -16.70 2.84 -3.04
CA TRP A 196 -16.06 2.18 -1.90
C TRP A 196 -16.67 2.80 -0.66
N ASP A 197 -17.78 2.23 -0.22
CA ASP A 197 -18.21 2.46 1.14
C ASP A 197 -17.02 2.12 2.03
N SER A 198 -16.89 2.87 3.11
CA SER A 198 -15.96 2.70 4.22
C SER A 198 -16.06 1.35 4.94
N ILE A 199 -16.57 0.32 4.25
CA ILE A 199 -16.58 -1.08 4.63
C ILE A 199 -15.13 -1.53 4.70
N SER A 200 -14.61 -1.44 5.92
CA SER A 200 -13.43 -2.10 6.47
C SER A 200 -12.96 -3.27 5.60
N ARG A 201 -11.86 -3.06 4.87
CA ARG A 201 -11.15 -4.15 4.22
C ARG A 201 -10.53 -5.03 5.30
N THR A 202 -10.67 -6.35 5.14
CA THR A 202 -9.96 -7.28 6.01
C THR A 202 -8.48 -7.25 5.62
N PHE A 203 -7.65 -6.54 6.40
CA PHE A 203 -6.20 -6.47 6.17
C PHE A 203 -5.53 -7.85 6.34
N HIS A 204 -5.89 -8.54 7.42
CA HIS A 204 -5.42 -9.88 7.73
C HIS A 204 -6.42 -10.55 8.67
N ARG A 205 -6.75 -11.83 8.43
CA ARG A 205 -7.62 -12.60 9.33
C ARG A 205 -6.76 -13.36 10.33
N CYS A 206 -6.72 -12.87 11.56
CA CYS A 206 -5.97 -13.52 12.64
C CYS A 206 -6.71 -14.78 13.13
N GLU A 207 -5.95 -15.81 13.50
CA GLU A 207 -6.49 -17.05 14.09
C GLU A 207 -6.89 -16.90 15.57
N SER A 208 -6.47 -15.79 16.21
CA SER A 208 -6.79 -15.40 17.58
C SER A 208 -7.45 -14.03 17.59
N PRO A 209 -8.28 -13.70 18.62
CA PRO A 209 -8.70 -12.33 18.89
C PRO A 209 -7.49 -11.38 18.90
N VAL A 210 -7.70 -10.21 18.29
CA VAL A 210 -6.74 -9.11 18.26
C VAL A 210 -6.95 -8.28 19.52
N ALA A 211 -5.90 -8.15 20.33
CA ALA A 211 -5.92 -7.36 21.55
C ALA A 211 -5.73 -5.87 21.26
N ALA A 212 -4.77 -5.53 20.38
CA ALA A 212 -4.45 -4.16 20.03
C ALA A 212 -3.82 -4.07 18.63
N ILE A 213 -3.91 -2.88 18.01
CA ILE A 213 -3.30 -2.57 16.73
C ILE A 213 -2.65 -1.19 16.78
N SER A 214 -1.56 -0.99 16.02
CA SER A 214 -0.91 0.31 15.92
C SER A 214 -0.22 0.50 14.57
N TYR A 215 -0.43 1.67 13.95
CA TYR A 215 0.33 2.09 12.76
C TYR A 215 1.62 2.78 13.17
N SER A 216 2.67 2.59 12.37
CA SER A 216 3.84 3.47 12.43
C SER A 216 3.46 4.88 12.01
N GLN A 217 4.24 5.86 12.44
CA GLN A 217 3.97 7.28 12.17
C GLN A 217 3.97 7.62 10.66
N ASP A 218 4.71 6.85 9.86
CA ASP A 218 4.74 6.96 8.39
C ASP A 218 3.66 6.13 7.68
N GLY A 219 2.84 5.37 8.42
CA GLY A 219 1.78 4.50 7.90
C GLY A 219 2.27 3.27 7.13
N LYS A 220 3.58 3.01 7.07
CA LYS A 220 4.16 1.91 6.27
C LYS A 220 4.17 0.58 7.01
N LYS A 221 4.13 0.61 8.34
CA LYS A 221 4.11 -0.58 9.20
C LYS A 221 2.81 -0.61 10.02
N LEU A 222 2.27 -1.81 10.21
CA LEU A 222 1.12 -2.09 11.08
C LEU A 222 1.49 -3.20 12.05
N ALA A 223 1.43 -2.92 13.35
CA ALA A 223 1.56 -3.91 14.40
C ALA A 223 0.19 -4.45 14.79
N ILE A 224 0.08 -5.76 14.91
CA ILE A 224 -1.12 -6.48 15.33
C ILE A 224 -0.73 -7.36 16.51
N ALA A 225 -1.30 -7.08 17.67
CA ALA A 225 -1.13 -7.89 18.87
C ALA A 225 -2.29 -8.88 19.01
N THR A 226 -1.95 -10.14 19.23
CA THR A 226 -2.88 -11.24 19.48
C THR A 226 -2.43 -11.98 20.73
N LYS A 227 -3.24 -12.93 21.21
CA LYS A 227 -2.83 -13.84 22.29
C LYS A 227 -1.55 -14.63 21.97
N ASN A 228 -1.28 -14.86 20.68
CA ASN A 228 -0.13 -15.65 20.24
C ASN A 228 1.16 -14.82 20.14
N GLY A 229 1.08 -13.48 20.28
CA GLY A 229 2.22 -12.60 20.09
C GLY A 229 1.88 -11.35 19.27
N VAL A 230 2.94 -10.61 18.90
CA VAL A 230 2.85 -9.40 18.08
C VAL A 230 3.43 -9.64 16.70
N ASN A 231 2.66 -9.32 15.65
CA ASN A 231 3.12 -9.34 14.27
C ASN A 231 3.22 -7.92 13.73
N VAL A 232 4.35 -7.60 13.08
CA VAL A 232 4.54 -6.35 12.34
C VAL A 232 4.44 -6.64 10.85
N TRP A 233 3.62 -5.87 10.15
CA TRP A 233 3.34 -6.01 8.73
C TRP A 233 3.76 -4.76 7.97
N MET A 234 4.26 -4.92 6.75
CA MET A 234 4.33 -3.83 5.78
C MET A 234 2.97 -3.64 5.13
N THR A 235 2.41 -2.44 5.26
CA THR A 235 1.03 -2.14 4.83
C THR A 235 0.86 -2.21 3.32
N ALA A 236 1.84 -1.72 2.56
CA ALA A 236 1.83 -1.74 1.10
C ALA A 236 1.98 -3.16 0.52
N LYS A 237 2.79 -4.01 1.16
CA LYS A 237 3.11 -5.35 0.67
C LYS A 237 2.25 -6.45 1.28
N LYS A 238 1.46 -6.15 2.32
CA LYS A 238 0.73 -7.13 3.15
C LYS A 238 1.62 -8.32 3.54
N THR A 239 2.88 -8.07 3.87
CA THR A 239 3.85 -9.10 4.30
C THR A 239 4.25 -8.87 5.75
N SER A 240 4.36 -9.95 6.52
CA SER A 240 4.91 -9.89 7.87
C SER A 240 6.43 -9.69 7.79
N VAL A 241 6.94 -8.71 8.52
CA VAL A 241 8.37 -8.37 8.57
C VAL A 241 9.01 -8.66 9.90
N ALA A 242 8.21 -8.79 10.97
CA ALA A 242 8.68 -9.22 12.27
C ALA A 242 7.55 -9.89 13.04
N MET A 243 7.93 -10.81 13.91
CA MET A 243 7.02 -11.58 14.75
C MET A 243 7.68 -11.79 16.11
N ARG A 244 6.99 -11.39 17.17
CA ARG A 244 7.37 -11.63 18.56
C ARG A 244 6.42 -12.64 19.15
N HIS A 245 6.93 -13.84 19.44
CA HIS A 245 6.20 -14.85 20.18
C HIS A 245 6.64 -14.85 21.63
N ASP A 246 5.68 -14.65 22.54
CA ASP A 246 5.91 -14.78 23.96
C ASP A 246 4.70 -15.50 24.57
N ALA A 247 4.80 -16.82 24.67
CA ALA A 247 3.69 -17.69 25.09
C ALA A 247 3.26 -17.48 26.55
N ASN A 248 4.11 -16.82 27.35
CA ASN A 248 3.90 -16.64 28.79
C ASN A 248 3.46 -15.21 29.14
N ALA A 249 3.48 -14.28 28.20
CA ALA A 249 3.10 -12.89 28.42
C ALA A 249 1.86 -12.55 27.57
N GLU A 250 0.74 -12.29 28.25
CA GLU A 250 -0.46 -11.80 27.59
C GLU A 250 -0.30 -10.32 27.25
N ILE A 251 -0.38 -10.01 25.96
CA ILE A 251 -0.19 -8.66 25.44
C ILE A 251 -1.53 -7.94 25.45
N THR A 252 -1.58 -6.79 26.12
CA THR A 252 -2.79 -5.98 26.23
C THR A 252 -2.78 -4.82 25.23
N GLN A 253 -1.61 -4.20 25.00
CA GLN A 253 -1.50 -2.98 24.20
C GLN A 253 -0.22 -2.96 23.36
N VAL A 254 -0.28 -2.28 22.22
CA VAL A 254 0.90 -1.97 21.39
C VAL A 254 0.84 -0.56 20.83
N ALA A 255 1.99 0.11 20.75
CA ALA A 255 2.08 1.45 20.18
C ALA A 255 3.45 1.69 19.53
N PHE A 256 3.49 2.24 18.31
CA PHE A 256 4.74 2.61 17.66
C PHE A 256 5.34 3.89 18.23
N LEU A 257 6.64 3.84 18.55
CA LEU A 257 7.46 5.00 18.86
C LEU A 257 7.90 5.71 17.56
N PRO A 258 8.17 7.03 17.61
CA PRO A 258 8.65 7.79 16.44
C PRO A 258 9.94 7.25 15.82
N ASN A 259 10.78 6.57 16.61
CA ASN A 259 12.02 5.93 16.16
C ASN A 259 11.80 4.58 15.44
N GLY A 260 10.56 4.10 15.33
CA GLY A 260 10.20 2.82 14.69
C GLY A 260 10.20 1.61 15.62
N THR A 261 10.61 1.76 16.89
CA THR A 261 10.48 0.74 17.93
C THR A 261 9.02 0.55 18.33
N LEU A 262 8.60 -0.67 18.67
CA LEU A 262 7.25 -0.95 19.13
C LEU A 262 7.21 -1.07 20.65
N ALA A 263 6.45 -0.22 21.33
CA ALA A 263 6.16 -0.41 22.74
C ALA A 263 5.05 -1.44 22.93
N ILE A 264 5.28 -2.40 23.82
CA ILE A 264 4.35 -3.50 24.12
C ILE A 264 4.01 -3.42 25.61
N GLY A 265 2.71 -3.36 25.92
CA GLY A 265 2.17 -3.48 27.27
C GLY A 265 1.69 -4.92 27.51
N ILE A 266 2.03 -5.48 28.66
CA ILE A 266 1.62 -6.82 29.07
C ILE A 266 0.84 -6.80 30.38
N THR A 267 0.04 -7.85 30.59
CA THR A 267 -0.81 -8.05 31.77
C THR A 267 -0.03 -7.94 33.08
N SER A 268 1.26 -8.26 33.16
CA SER A 268 2.07 -8.08 34.39
C SER A 268 2.56 -6.65 34.64
N GLY A 269 1.80 -5.63 34.21
CA GLY A 269 2.13 -4.21 34.39
C GLY A 269 3.44 -3.77 33.72
N THR A 270 3.98 -4.59 32.83
CA THR A 270 5.30 -4.36 32.24
C THR A 270 5.15 -3.69 30.89
N VAL A 271 5.97 -2.66 30.66
CA VAL A 271 6.06 -1.99 29.37
C VAL A 271 7.46 -2.23 28.80
N LEU A 272 7.49 -2.86 27.63
CA LEU A 272 8.73 -3.22 26.93
C LEU A 272 8.73 -2.63 25.51
N PRO A 273 9.64 -1.67 25.24
CA PRO A 273 10.04 -1.35 23.89
C PRO A 273 10.79 -2.51 23.21
N TRP A 274 10.29 -2.89 22.04
CA TRP A 274 10.82 -3.91 21.16
C TRP A 274 11.33 -3.29 19.86
N ASP A 275 12.65 -3.28 19.71
CA ASP A 275 13.33 -2.95 18.46
C ASP A 275 13.56 -4.26 17.71
N PHE A 276 12.65 -4.55 16.78
CA PHE A 276 12.69 -5.76 15.97
C PHE A 276 13.75 -5.72 14.86
N GLU A 277 14.28 -4.54 14.50
CA GLU A 277 15.35 -4.43 13.48
C GLU A 277 16.70 -4.82 14.10
N GLN A 278 16.92 -4.44 15.36
CA GLN A 278 18.14 -4.78 16.11
C GLN A 278 17.98 -6.00 17.02
N GLY A 279 16.77 -6.57 17.12
CA GLY A 279 16.46 -7.69 18.02
C GLY A 279 16.61 -7.35 19.50
N ARG A 280 16.36 -6.10 19.90
CA ARG A 280 16.52 -5.62 21.28
C ARG A 280 15.16 -5.49 21.96
N GLU A 281 15.06 -6.07 23.14
CA GLU A 281 13.94 -5.89 24.05
C GLU A 281 14.47 -5.32 25.36
N ARG A 282 13.89 -4.20 25.82
CA ARG A 282 14.27 -3.62 27.11
C ARG A 282 13.03 -3.23 27.87
N VAL A 283 12.91 -3.75 29.08
CA VAL A 283 11.85 -3.32 30.00
C VAL A 283 12.15 -1.91 30.49
N VAL A 284 11.16 -1.01 30.38
CA VAL A 284 11.26 0.39 30.81
C VAL A 284 10.39 0.68 32.02
N TYR A 285 9.32 -0.09 32.22
CA TYR A 285 8.43 0.05 33.37
C TYR A 285 7.90 -1.31 33.82
N MET A 286 7.76 -1.49 35.13
CA MET A 286 7.13 -2.65 35.75
C MET A 286 6.24 -2.18 36.90
N SER A 287 5.00 -2.68 36.92
CA SER A 287 4.06 -2.51 38.02
C SER A 287 3.42 -3.84 38.37
N SER A 288 2.79 -3.91 39.54
CA SER A 288 1.96 -5.05 39.94
C SER A 288 0.55 -5.04 39.34
N SER A 289 0.19 -3.97 38.63
CA SER A 289 -1.12 -3.78 38.02
C SER A 289 -1.02 -3.72 36.50
N ASP A 290 -1.97 -4.35 35.83
CA ASP A 290 -1.99 -4.56 34.38
C ASP A 290 -2.01 -3.25 33.60
N VAL A 291 -1.34 -3.21 32.45
CA VAL A 291 -1.38 -2.05 31.54
C VAL A 291 -2.67 -2.09 30.73
N PHE A 292 -3.54 -1.10 30.94
CA PHE A 292 -4.85 -1.01 30.30
C PHE A 292 -4.80 -0.18 29.01
N PHE A 293 -4.11 0.97 29.05
CA PHE A 293 -3.86 1.80 27.87
C PHE A 293 -2.39 2.20 27.76
N LEU A 294 -1.95 2.35 26.51
CA LEU A 294 -0.64 2.86 26.16
C LEU A 294 -0.79 3.89 25.05
N SER A 295 -0.24 5.08 25.27
CA SER A 295 -0.23 6.17 24.28
C SER A 295 1.18 6.74 24.15
N ILE A 296 1.50 7.22 22.95
CA ILE A 296 2.83 7.71 22.61
C ILE A 296 2.71 9.06 21.94
N SER A 297 3.52 10.02 22.38
CA SER A 297 3.62 11.34 21.78
C SER A 297 4.62 11.38 20.63
N THR A 298 4.52 12.42 19.79
CA THR A 298 5.43 12.64 18.66
C THR A 298 6.88 12.89 19.08
N ASP A 299 7.13 13.32 20.33
CA ASP A 299 8.47 13.46 20.91
C ASP A 299 8.97 12.19 21.61
N GLY A 300 8.23 11.08 21.51
CA GLY A 300 8.65 9.76 22.00
C GLY A 300 8.42 9.51 23.49
N ARG A 301 7.66 10.36 24.18
CA ARG A 301 7.20 10.07 25.55
C ARG A 301 6.06 9.06 25.50
N MET A 302 6.02 8.20 26.50
CA MET A 302 4.99 7.19 26.62
C MET A 302 4.13 7.50 27.83
N LEU A 303 2.83 7.29 27.72
CA LEU A 303 1.89 7.38 28.83
C LEU A 303 1.18 6.04 28.94
N CYS A 304 1.20 5.44 30.12
CA CYS A 304 0.44 4.23 30.41
C CYS A 304 -0.59 4.50 31.51
N GLU A 305 -1.77 3.90 31.33
CA GLU A 305 -2.79 3.78 32.36
C GLU A 305 -2.83 2.34 32.83
N LEU A 306 -2.82 2.15 34.14
CA LEU A 306 -2.89 0.84 34.78
C LEU A 306 -4.33 0.56 35.24
N ASP A 307 -4.64 -0.72 35.43
CA ASP A 307 -5.96 -1.16 35.92
C ASP A 307 -6.33 -0.59 37.30
N ASP A 308 -5.34 -0.21 38.11
CA ASP A 308 -5.56 0.45 39.41
C ASP A 308 -5.96 1.94 39.30
N GLY A 309 -6.10 2.46 38.07
CA GLY A 309 -6.43 3.85 37.76
C GLY A 309 -5.22 4.80 37.81
N SER A 310 -4.01 4.30 38.02
CA SER A 310 -2.79 5.10 37.96
C SER A 310 -2.43 5.44 36.53
N VAL A 311 -2.09 6.72 36.29
CA VAL A 311 -1.52 7.17 35.02
C VAL A 311 -0.04 7.50 35.23
N CYS A 312 0.82 6.85 34.46
CA CYS A 312 2.27 7.03 34.52
C CYS A 312 2.80 7.61 33.21
N LEU A 313 3.55 8.70 33.32
CA LEU A 313 4.36 9.23 32.20
C LEU A 313 5.74 8.59 32.26
N LEU A 314 6.14 7.91 31.18
CA LEU A 314 7.43 7.27 31.02
C LEU A 314 8.26 8.06 30.00
N SER A 315 9.38 8.63 30.43
CA SER A 315 10.42 9.07 29.49
C SER A 315 11.24 7.86 29.05
N GLY A 316 11.81 7.88 27.84
CA GLY A 316 12.68 6.80 27.33
C GLY A 316 13.95 6.54 28.15
N GLU A 317 14.15 7.25 29.26
CA GLU A 317 15.17 6.99 30.26
C GLU A 317 14.52 6.41 31.54
N PRO A 318 15.06 5.32 32.10
CA PRO A 318 14.39 4.46 33.10
C PRO A 318 14.17 5.08 34.49
N SER A 319 14.22 6.40 34.66
CA SER A 319 14.30 7.03 35.98
C SER A 319 13.22 8.05 36.31
N ILE A 320 12.27 8.36 35.43
CA ILE A 320 11.17 9.28 35.79
C ILE A 320 9.83 8.72 35.32
N ALA A 321 9.24 7.85 36.15
CA ALA A 321 7.81 7.59 36.13
C ALA A 321 7.14 8.59 37.07
N CYS A 322 6.52 9.65 36.53
CA CYS A 322 5.64 10.49 37.35
C CYS A 322 4.27 9.80 37.42
N GLN A 323 3.96 9.20 38.57
CA GLN A 323 2.65 8.64 38.85
C GLN A 323 1.73 9.74 39.35
N TRP A 324 0.63 9.98 38.64
CA TRP A 324 -0.42 10.89 39.08
C TRP A 324 -1.59 10.06 39.64
N GLN A 325 -1.86 10.20 40.93
CA GLN A 325 -3.08 9.67 41.55
C GLN A 325 -4.08 10.83 41.71
N SER A 326 -5.29 10.68 41.15
CA SER A 326 -6.37 11.63 41.42
C SER A 326 -6.88 11.40 42.85
N GLN A 327 -6.67 12.35 43.75
CA GLN A 327 -7.36 12.37 45.04
C GLN A 327 -8.83 12.72 44.81
N VAL A 328 -9.66 11.71 44.52
CA VAL A 328 -11.11 11.88 44.60
C VAL A 328 -11.47 12.03 46.07
N ARG A 329 -11.60 13.28 46.54
CA ARG A 329 -12.21 13.58 47.84
C ARG A 329 -13.66 13.08 47.79
N ARG A 330 -13.93 11.94 48.43
CA ARG A 330 -15.30 11.54 48.77
C ARG A 330 -15.90 12.62 49.66
N THR A 331 -16.74 13.48 49.10
CA THR A 331 -17.62 14.33 49.89
C THR A 331 -18.63 13.42 50.58
N HIS A 332 -18.48 13.27 51.89
CA HIS A 332 -19.49 12.63 52.73
C HIS A 332 -20.82 13.40 52.57
N ARG A 333 -21.84 12.74 52.03
CA ARG A 333 -23.23 13.17 52.20
C ARG A 333 -23.59 12.96 53.67
N ILE A 334 -23.73 14.06 54.41
CA ILE A 334 -24.39 14.05 55.71
C ILE A 334 -25.89 13.96 55.43
N SER A 335 -26.52 13.02 56.14
CA SER A 335 -27.95 12.65 56.13
C SER A 335 -28.91 13.81 56.34
#